data_AF-A0A8X8WWT4-F1
#
_entry.id   AF-A0A8X8WWT4-F1
#
_cell.length_a   1.000
_cell.length_b   1.000
_cell.length_c   1.000
_cell.angle_alpha   90.00
_cell.angle_beta   90.00
_cell.angle_gamma   90.00
#
_symmetry.space_group_name_H-M   'P 1'
#
loop_
_entity.id
_entity.type
_entity.pdbx_description
1 polymer ?
#
loop_
_entity_poly.entity_id
_entity_poly.type
_entity_poly.pdbx_seq_one_letter_code
_entity_poly.pdbx_strand_id
1 'polypeptide(L)'
;MAAVAELTQYTNTSHRFSSEVSYASSRISGLRRLHLRPIKNSGIRCSVTSNEVQAAPEAVKAEEVKKKAEFEEETKSWKKLVNIAVSGAAGMISNHLLFKLASGEVLGYDQPIALKLLGSERSLQALEGVAMELEDSLFPLLREVSIGIDPYEVFQDADWALLIGAKPRGPGMERAALLDINGQIFVEQGKALNAVASRDVKVLVVGNPCVWDWKIQLAWKVVRVQV
;
A
#
# COMPACT_ATOMS: atom_id res chain seq x y z
N MET A 1 35.88 45.01 -33.74
CA MET A 1 36.12 45.74 -32.49
C MET A 1 35.09 45.21 -31.49
N ALA A 2 35.42 44.35 -30.53
CA ALA A 2 36.41 44.43 -29.46
C ALA A 2 35.81 45.03 -28.16
N ALA A 3 35.46 44.13 -27.24
CA ALA A 3 35.49 44.33 -25.80
C ALA A 3 35.88 42.97 -25.18
N VAL A 4 36.86 42.97 -24.28
CA VAL A 4 37.52 41.78 -23.70
C VAL A 4 37.62 41.97 -22.20
N ALA A 5 37.26 40.95 -21.41
CA ALA A 5 37.65 40.70 -20.01
C ALA A 5 36.78 39.54 -19.45
N GLU A 6 37.24 38.64 -18.57
CA GLU A 6 38.60 38.15 -18.30
C GLU A 6 38.49 36.79 -17.56
N LEU A 7 39.57 36.01 -17.51
CA LEU A 7 39.59 34.69 -16.84
C LEU A 7 39.90 34.81 -15.34
N THR A 8 39.24 34.00 -14.50
CA THR A 8 39.94 33.31 -13.40
C THR A 8 39.20 32.04 -12.94
N GLN A 9 39.91 30.92 -12.89
CA GLN A 9 39.53 29.72 -12.13
C GLN A 9 40.10 29.86 -10.70
N TYR A 10 39.49 29.30 -9.64
CA TYR A 10 40.29 28.77 -8.52
C TYR A 10 39.58 27.69 -7.67
N THR A 11 40.37 26.64 -7.45
CA THR A 11 40.30 25.39 -6.66
C THR A 11 39.23 25.09 -5.58
N ASN A 12 38.95 23.79 -5.53
CA ASN A 12 38.34 22.95 -4.49
C ASN A 12 39.11 22.95 -3.14
N THR A 13 38.43 22.93 -1.98
CA THR A 13 38.90 22.23 -0.75
C THR A 13 37.78 21.98 0.28
N SER A 14 37.92 20.86 1.00
CA SER A 14 36.97 20.29 1.96
C SER A 14 37.04 20.88 3.37
N HIS A 15 35.90 20.98 4.09
CA HIS A 15 35.87 21.11 5.55
C HIS A 15 34.92 20.10 6.22
N ARG A 16 35.23 19.75 7.47
CA ARG A 16 34.67 18.62 8.24
C ARG A 16 33.56 19.04 9.21
N PHE A 17 32.71 18.06 9.56
CA PHE A 17 32.01 17.85 10.86
C PHE A 17 32.19 18.92 11.96
N SER A 18 31.08 19.41 12.54
CA SER A 18 30.58 18.94 13.86
C SER A 18 29.41 19.82 14.38
N SER A 19 28.68 19.30 15.37
CA SER A 19 27.54 19.90 16.06
C SER A 19 27.87 20.45 17.46
N GLU A 20 27.33 21.62 17.83
CA GLU A 20 27.07 22.09 19.22
C GLU A 20 25.78 22.93 19.19
N VAL A 21 24.84 22.96 20.15
CA VAL A 21 24.68 22.37 21.50
C VAL A 21 25.38 23.10 22.66
N SER A 22 24.81 24.25 23.08
CA SER A 22 25.12 25.00 24.31
C SER A 22 24.03 26.07 24.56
N TYR A 23 23.62 26.48 25.78
CA TYR A 23 23.85 25.99 27.15
C TYR A 23 22.77 26.58 28.08
N ALA A 24 22.24 25.83 29.06
CA ALA A 24 21.60 26.38 30.25
C ALA A 24 21.63 25.35 31.40
N SER A 25 22.37 25.66 32.46
CA SER A 25 22.51 24.81 33.67
C SER A 25 21.41 25.20 34.68
N SER A 26 20.91 24.32 35.56
CA SER A 26 21.74 23.79 36.64
C SER A 26 21.09 22.70 37.52
N ARG A 27 21.95 21.71 37.87
CA ARG A 27 22.07 21.02 39.17
C ARG A 27 20.80 20.43 39.83
N ILE A 28 20.64 19.12 39.69
CA ILE A 28 20.41 18.24 40.87
C ILE A 28 21.45 17.12 40.83
N SER A 29 22.12 16.90 41.97
CA SER A 29 23.31 16.06 42.08
C SER A 29 23.02 14.71 42.74
N GLY A 30 23.39 13.63 42.04
CA GLY A 30 23.90 12.40 42.65
C GLY A 30 22.89 11.31 43.00
N LEU A 31 22.98 10.18 42.29
CA LEU A 31 23.22 8.89 42.93
C LEU A 31 23.91 7.92 41.94
N ARG A 32 24.48 6.82 42.46
CA ARG A 32 25.60 6.11 41.83
C ARG A 32 25.18 5.14 40.71
N ARG A 33 26.02 5.09 39.66
CA ARG A 33 25.97 4.11 38.56
C ARG A 33 26.28 2.70 39.07
N LEU A 34 25.38 1.74 38.91
CA LEU A 34 25.62 0.31 39.19
C LEU A 34 25.63 -0.51 37.90
N HIS A 35 26.60 -1.42 37.80
CA HIS A 35 26.76 -2.36 36.68
C HIS A 35 25.62 -3.40 36.67
N LEU A 36 24.94 -3.55 35.53
CA LEU A 36 24.06 -4.70 35.30
C LEU A 36 24.91 -5.91 34.87
N ARG A 37 24.81 -7.00 35.63
CA ARG A 37 25.24 -8.34 35.21
C ARG A 37 24.00 -9.13 34.73
N PRO A 38 24.12 -10.01 33.73
CA PRO A 38 22.98 -10.81 33.27
C PRO A 38 22.59 -11.86 34.32
N ILE A 39 21.31 -11.91 34.68
CA ILE A 39 20.75 -12.92 35.58
C ILE A 39 20.36 -14.16 34.76
N LYS A 40 20.80 -15.34 35.21
CA LYS A 40 20.43 -16.63 34.63
C LYS A 40 19.08 -17.12 35.15
N ASN A 41 18.39 -17.92 34.32
CA ASN A 41 17.12 -18.61 34.59
C ASN A 41 16.81 -18.93 36.06
N SER A 42 15.71 -18.37 36.55
CA SER A 42 14.78 -19.05 37.45
C SER A 42 13.35 -18.63 37.05
N GLY A 43 12.41 -19.58 37.04
CA GLY A 43 11.09 -19.37 36.44
C GLY A 43 10.22 -18.39 37.23
N ILE A 44 9.81 -17.29 36.59
CA ILE A 44 8.84 -16.35 37.16
C ILE A 44 7.43 -16.94 37.01
N ARG A 45 6.95 -17.59 38.08
CA ARG A 45 5.54 -17.98 38.21
C ARG A 45 4.72 -16.74 38.61
N CYS A 46 4.15 -16.04 37.64
CA CYS A 46 3.14 -15.02 37.91
C CYS A 46 1.85 -15.69 38.42
N SER A 47 1.62 -15.64 39.73
CA SER A 47 0.31 -15.95 40.31
C SER A 47 -0.62 -14.75 40.10
N VAL A 48 -1.50 -14.84 39.09
CA VAL A 48 -2.61 -13.90 38.97
C VAL A 48 -3.55 -14.13 40.15
N THR A 49 -3.67 -13.16 41.04
CA THR A 49 -4.68 -13.17 42.10
C THR A 49 -6.05 -13.00 41.47
N SER A 50 -6.95 -13.94 41.69
CA SER A 50 -8.34 -13.89 41.23
C SER A 50 -9.15 -12.85 42.00
N ASN A 51 -8.88 -11.56 41.77
CA ASN A 51 -9.75 -10.48 42.20
C ASN A 51 -10.51 -9.92 40.99
N GLU A 52 -11.81 -10.19 41.01
CA GLU A 52 -12.88 -9.32 40.53
C GLU A 52 -12.81 -8.91 39.05
N VAL A 53 -13.64 -9.60 38.25
CA VAL A 53 -14.17 -9.06 37.00
C VAL A 53 -15.02 -7.84 37.34
N GLN A 54 -14.39 -6.66 37.40
CA GLN A 54 -15.12 -5.40 37.25
C GLN A 54 -15.73 -5.43 35.84
N ALA A 55 -17.05 -5.58 35.79
CA ALA A 55 -17.79 -5.52 34.54
C ALA A 55 -17.47 -4.17 33.86
N ALA A 56 -17.09 -4.22 32.58
CA ALA A 56 -16.91 -3.01 31.78
C ALA A 56 -18.16 -2.13 31.91
N PRO A 57 -17.99 -0.81 32.15
CA PRO A 57 -19.09 0.07 32.52
C PRO A 57 -20.21 0.03 31.47
N GLU A 58 -21.45 -0.05 31.94
CA GLU A 58 -22.64 -0.34 31.11
C GLU A 58 -22.82 0.67 29.96
N ALA A 59 -22.33 1.90 30.12
CA ALA A 59 -22.29 2.93 29.08
C ALA A 59 -21.51 2.49 27.82
N VAL A 60 -20.37 1.80 27.98
CA VAL A 60 -19.56 1.34 26.84
C VAL A 60 -20.31 0.28 26.04
N LYS A 61 -20.98 -0.67 26.73
CA LYS A 61 -21.84 -1.67 26.07
C LYS A 61 -23.04 -1.03 25.38
N ALA A 62 -23.64 0.01 25.97
CA ALA A 62 -24.77 0.72 25.37
C ALA A 62 -24.36 1.50 24.11
N GLU A 63 -23.18 2.10 24.08
CA GLU A 63 -22.63 2.76 22.89
C GLU A 63 -22.22 1.76 21.79
N GLU A 64 -21.61 0.64 22.14
CA GLU A 64 -21.29 -0.44 21.19
C GLU A 64 -22.56 -1.03 20.56
N VAL A 65 -23.59 -1.30 21.35
CA VAL A 65 -24.88 -1.81 20.84
C VAL A 65 -25.60 -0.79 19.95
N LYS A 66 -25.55 0.50 20.28
CA LYS A 66 -26.09 1.56 19.41
C LYS A 66 -25.34 1.70 18.10
N LYS A 67 -24.01 1.84 18.14
CA LYS A 67 -23.18 1.92 16.93
C LYS A 67 -23.37 0.71 16.02
N LYS A 68 -23.53 -0.47 16.61
CA LYS A 68 -23.80 -1.70 15.85
C LYS A 68 -25.18 -1.67 15.18
N ALA A 69 -26.21 -1.18 15.86
CA ALA A 69 -27.55 -1.02 15.28
C ALA A 69 -27.59 0.05 14.17
N GLU A 70 -26.93 1.20 14.37
CA GLU A 70 -26.82 2.26 13.35
C GLU A 70 -26.04 1.77 12.12
N PHE A 71 -24.94 1.03 12.32
CA PHE A 71 -24.17 0.43 11.23
C PHE A 71 -24.97 -0.65 10.47
N GLU A 72 -25.74 -1.49 11.18
CA GLU A 72 -26.66 -2.47 10.57
C GLU A 72 -27.85 -1.81 9.82
N GLU A 73 -28.16 -0.54 10.12
CA GLU A 73 -29.19 0.23 9.41
C GLU A 73 -28.63 0.97 8.18
N GLU A 74 -27.44 1.59 8.27
CA GLU A 74 -26.75 2.19 7.11
C GLU A 74 -26.37 1.15 6.06
N THR A 75 -25.78 0.02 6.48
CA THR A 75 -25.37 -1.09 5.57
C THR A 75 -26.53 -1.73 4.82
N LYS A 76 -27.76 -1.55 5.30
CA LYS A 76 -29.00 -2.03 4.66
C LYS A 76 -29.32 -1.34 3.33
N SER A 77 -28.70 -0.18 3.09
CA SER A 77 -28.81 0.59 1.83
C SER A 77 -27.73 0.23 0.79
N TRP A 78 -26.72 -0.54 1.18
CA TRP A 78 -25.53 -0.76 0.36
C TRP A 78 -25.74 -1.73 -0.80
N LYS A 79 -25.01 -1.47 -1.89
CA LYS A 79 -24.94 -2.33 -3.08
C LYS A 79 -24.14 -3.62 -2.79
N LYS A 80 -24.23 -4.59 -3.72
CA LYS A 80 -23.37 -5.79 -3.73
C LYS A 80 -21.90 -5.36 -3.66
N LEU A 81 -21.12 -6.00 -2.78
CA LEU A 81 -19.66 -5.86 -2.70
C LEU A 81 -18.99 -5.97 -4.08
N VAL A 82 -18.06 -5.06 -4.37
CA VAL A 82 -17.27 -5.04 -5.62
C VAL A 82 -15.81 -5.33 -5.31
N ASN A 83 -15.24 -6.31 -6.02
CA ASN A 83 -13.84 -6.71 -5.89
C ASN A 83 -12.96 -5.89 -6.84
N ILE A 84 -12.00 -5.14 -6.30
CA ILE A 84 -11.12 -4.26 -7.07
C ILE A 84 -9.67 -4.72 -6.90
N ALA A 85 -9.09 -5.27 -7.95
CA ALA A 85 -7.67 -5.60 -7.99
C ALA A 85 -6.83 -4.39 -8.47
N VAL A 86 -5.68 -4.16 -7.84
CA VAL A 86 -4.77 -3.05 -8.19
C VAL A 86 -3.34 -3.57 -8.30
N SER A 87 -2.75 -3.54 -9.50
CA SER A 87 -1.34 -3.94 -9.70
C SER A 87 -0.38 -2.78 -9.53
N GLY A 88 0.79 -3.06 -8.95
CA GLY A 88 1.72 -2.00 -8.53
C GLY A 88 1.16 -1.19 -7.36
N ALA A 89 0.42 -1.83 -6.45
CA ALA A 89 -0.28 -1.16 -5.36
C ALA A 89 0.65 -0.42 -4.36
N ALA A 90 1.91 -0.84 -4.24
CA ALA A 90 2.95 -0.13 -3.48
C ALA A 90 3.56 1.09 -4.21
N GLY A 91 3.01 1.50 -5.36
CA GLY A 91 3.46 2.66 -6.13
C GLY A 91 2.80 3.98 -5.70
N MET A 92 3.47 5.11 -5.93
CA MET A 92 2.98 6.45 -5.52
C MET A 92 1.58 6.79 -6.07
N ILE A 93 1.28 6.42 -7.32
CA ILE A 93 -0.05 6.64 -7.93
C ILE A 93 -1.11 5.83 -7.19
N SER A 94 -0.80 4.56 -6.94
CA SER A 94 -1.67 3.63 -6.24
C SER A 94 -1.96 4.09 -4.83
N ASN A 95 -0.95 4.58 -4.09
CA ASN A 95 -1.14 5.06 -2.72
C ASN A 95 -2.31 6.08 -2.64
N HIS A 96 -2.25 7.15 -3.44
CA HIS A 96 -3.34 8.15 -3.48
C HIS A 96 -4.67 7.61 -4.00
N LEU A 97 -4.65 6.67 -4.97
CA LEU A 97 -5.85 6.10 -5.55
C LEU A 97 -6.60 5.19 -4.58
N LEU A 98 -5.90 4.42 -3.76
CA LEU A 98 -6.50 3.45 -2.84
C LEU A 98 -7.35 4.14 -1.76
N PHE A 99 -6.87 5.24 -1.16
CA PHE A 99 -7.67 6.04 -0.22
C PHE A 99 -8.92 6.65 -0.88
N LYS A 100 -8.86 7.03 -2.17
CA LYS A 100 -10.02 7.54 -2.93
C LYS A 100 -11.04 6.47 -3.31
N LEU A 101 -10.58 5.24 -3.52
CA LEU A 101 -11.47 4.08 -3.68
C LEU A 101 -12.15 3.77 -2.35
N ALA A 102 -11.37 3.64 -1.26
CA ALA A 102 -11.85 3.29 0.07
C ALA A 102 -12.81 4.33 0.68
N SER A 103 -12.64 5.62 0.37
CA SER A 103 -13.57 6.69 0.78
C SER A 103 -14.92 6.68 0.07
N GLY A 104 -15.09 5.87 -0.99
CA GLY A 104 -16.29 5.87 -1.83
C GLY A 104 -16.36 6.99 -2.88
N GLU A 105 -15.36 7.88 -2.95
CA GLU A 105 -15.34 9.02 -3.91
C GLU A 105 -15.47 8.57 -5.37
N VAL A 106 -14.94 7.38 -5.70
CA VAL A 106 -14.89 6.85 -7.09
C VAL A 106 -16.13 6.08 -7.50
N LEU A 107 -16.74 5.29 -6.59
CA LEU A 107 -17.85 4.38 -6.91
C LEU A 107 -19.19 4.76 -6.28
N GLY A 108 -19.20 5.73 -5.36
CA GLY A 108 -20.37 6.15 -4.58
C GLY A 108 -20.29 5.71 -3.12
N TYR A 109 -20.92 6.50 -2.24
CA TYR A 109 -20.94 6.26 -0.79
C TYR A 109 -21.85 5.10 -0.34
N ASP A 110 -22.51 4.42 -1.28
CA ASP A 110 -23.36 3.24 -1.08
C ASP A 110 -22.73 1.95 -1.63
N GLN A 111 -21.49 2.01 -2.11
CA GLN A 111 -20.79 0.91 -2.76
C GLN A 111 -19.65 0.37 -1.89
N PRO A 112 -19.87 -0.72 -1.12
CA PRO A 112 -18.79 -1.38 -0.39
C PRO A 112 -17.80 -2.04 -1.37
N ILE A 113 -16.53 -2.04 -1.00
CA ILE A 113 -15.43 -2.56 -1.83
C ILE A 113 -14.52 -3.52 -1.06
N ALA A 114 -13.90 -4.44 -1.80
CA ALA A 114 -12.76 -5.24 -1.35
C ALA A 114 -11.54 -4.90 -2.23
N LEU A 115 -10.42 -4.54 -1.61
CA LEU A 115 -9.18 -4.17 -2.30
C LEU A 115 -8.21 -5.35 -2.35
N LYS A 116 -7.87 -5.80 -3.56
CA LYS A 116 -6.92 -6.89 -3.81
C LYS A 116 -5.63 -6.31 -4.40
N LEU A 117 -4.59 -6.20 -3.57
CA LEU A 117 -3.39 -5.42 -3.88
C LEU A 117 -2.26 -6.32 -4.40
N LEU A 118 -1.94 -6.19 -5.69
CA LEU A 118 -0.87 -6.95 -6.35
C LEU A 118 0.44 -6.15 -6.34
N GLY A 119 1.43 -6.66 -5.64
CA GLY A 119 2.78 -6.11 -5.56
C GLY A 119 3.80 -6.84 -6.43
N SER A 120 5.04 -6.83 -5.94
CA SER A 120 6.16 -7.62 -6.43
C SER A 120 7.00 -8.00 -5.21
N GLU A 121 7.81 -9.05 -5.31
CA GLU A 121 8.72 -9.50 -4.23
C GLU A 121 9.52 -8.33 -3.60
N ARG A 122 10.08 -7.46 -4.45
CA ARG A 122 10.87 -6.30 -4.03
C ARG A 122 10.06 -5.24 -3.25
N SER A 123 8.74 -5.20 -3.45
CA SER A 123 7.85 -4.18 -2.89
C SER A 123 6.88 -4.73 -1.84
N LEU A 124 7.05 -5.97 -1.38
CA LEU A 124 6.13 -6.61 -0.43
C LEU A 124 6.03 -5.85 0.90
N GLN A 125 7.16 -5.47 1.49
CA GLN A 125 7.18 -4.65 2.72
C GLN A 125 6.49 -3.29 2.56
N ALA A 126 6.58 -2.68 1.37
CA ALA A 126 5.89 -1.41 1.09
C ALA A 126 4.38 -1.63 0.86
N LEU A 127 3.99 -2.81 0.36
CA LEU A 127 2.60 -3.22 0.19
C LEU A 127 1.92 -3.48 1.54
N GLU A 128 2.63 -4.12 2.47
CA GLU A 128 2.22 -4.31 3.87
C GLU A 128 1.96 -2.96 4.55
N GLY A 129 2.86 -1.98 4.39
CA GLY A 129 2.68 -0.63 4.92
C GLY A 129 1.42 0.07 4.38
N VAL A 130 1.15 -0.04 3.07
CA VAL A 130 -0.08 0.50 2.46
C VAL A 130 -1.34 -0.20 2.99
N ALA A 131 -1.28 -1.51 3.25
CA ALA A 131 -2.40 -2.24 3.87
C ALA A 131 -2.66 -1.77 5.31
N MET A 132 -1.60 -1.59 6.12
CA MET A 132 -1.71 -1.04 7.48
C MET A 132 -2.33 0.37 7.47
N GLU A 133 -1.88 1.26 6.56
CA GLU A 133 -2.47 2.60 6.42
C GLU A 133 -3.95 2.56 6.02
N LEU A 134 -4.38 1.59 5.20
CA LEU A 134 -5.79 1.41 4.81
C LEU A 134 -6.65 0.88 5.97
N GLU A 135 -6.12 -0.04 6.78
CA GLU A 135 -6.78 -0.56 7.98
C GLU A 135 -6.93 0.54 9.06
N ASP A 136 -5.86 1.28 9.35
CA ASP A 136 -5.86 2.40 10.30
C ASP A 136 -6.75 3.59 9.85
N SER A 137 -7.09 3.69 8.56
CA SER A 137 -7.97 4.75 8.04
C SER A 137 -9.46 4.55 8.34
N LEU A 138 -9.87 3.37 8.83
CA LEU A 138 -11.24 3.07 9.30
C LEU A 138 -12.37 3.39 8.29
N PHE A 139 -12.15 3.20 6.99
CA PHE A 139 -13.19 3.45 5.98
C PHE A 139 -14.34 2.44 6.10
N PRO A 140 -15.61 2.86 6.27
CA PRO A 140 -16.73 1.94 6.47
C PRO A 140 -17.02 1.07 5.23
N LEU A 141 -16.78 1.61 4.04
CA LEU A 141 -16.99 0.95 2.75
C LEU A 141 -15.89 -0.06 2.41
N LEU A 142 -14.70 0.05 3.02
CA LEU A 142 -13.63 -0.90 2.82
C LEU A 142 -13.89 -2.14 3.68
N ARG A 143 -14.32 -3.24 3.05
CA ARG A 143 -14.74 -4.46 3.75
C ARG A 143 -13.62 -5.47 3.93
N GLU A 144 -12.66 -5.45 3.02
CA GLU A 144 -11.54 -6.39 2.96
C GLU A 144 -10.35 -5.73 2.25
N VAL A 145 -9.15 -5.97 2.77
CA VAL A 145 -7.88 -5.72 2.09
C VAL A 145 -7.14 -7.04 2.04
N SER A 146 -6.72 -7.46 0.85
CA SER A 146 -5.79 -8.57 0.69
C SER A 146 -4.58 -8.12 -0.11
N ILE A 147 -3.40 -8.67 0.23
CA ILE A 147 -2.13 -8.35 -0.41
C ILE A 147 -1.52 -9.62 -0.97
N GLY A 148 -0.82 -9.52 -2.11
CA GLY A 148 -0.12 -10.66 -2.69
C GLY A 148 0.84 -10.29 -3.81
N ILE A 149 1.59 -11.30 -4.27
CA ILE A 149 2.54 -11.20 -5.38
C ILE A 149 2.17 -12.08 -6.57
N ASP A 150 1.31 -13.09 -6.38
CA ASP A 150 0.79 -13.93 -7.46
C ASP A 150 -0.47 -13.30 -8.08
N PRO A 151 -0.47 -12.95 -9.38
CA PRO A 151 -1.67 -12.45 -10.05
C PRO A 151 -2.82 -13.46 -10.10
N TYR A 152 -2.57 -14.78 -10.04
CA TYR A 152 -3.63 -15.79 -10.04
C TYR A 152 -4.40 -15.86 -8.72
N GLU A 153 -3.78 -15.49 -7.60
CA GLU A 153 -4.45 -15.35 -6.31
C GLU A 153 -5.12 -13.97 -6.18
N VAL A 154 -4.37 -12.90 -6.47
CA VAL A 154 -4.86 -11.52 -6.25
C VAL A 154 -5.96 -11.11 -7.23
N PHE A 155 -6.03 -11.69 -8.43
CA PHE A 155 -7.10 -11.40 -9.39
C PHE A 155 -8.33 -12.31 -9.25
N GLN A 156 -8.34 -13.24 -8.29
CA GLN A 156 -9.46 -14.13 -8.06
C GLN A 156 -10.75 -13.34 -7.81
N ASP A 157 -11.81 -13.63 -8.57
CA ASP A 157 -13.12 -12.99 -8.52
C ASP A 157 -13.10 -11.45 -8.64
N ALA A 158 -12.07 -10.86 -9.28
CA ALA A 158 -12.01 -9.42 -9.48
C ALA A 158 -13.10 -8.92 -10.45
N ASP A 159 -13.89 -7.92 -10.05
CA ASP A 159 -14.86 -7.22 -10.89
C ASP A 159 -14.21 -6.03 -11.64
N TRP A 160 -13.18 -5.44 -11.03
CA TRP A 160 -12.33 -4.41 -11.64
C TRP A 160 -10.86 -4.76 -11.47
N ALA A 161 -10.05 -4.43 -12.47
CA ALA A 161 -8.59 -4.54 -12.40
C ALA A 161 -7.92 -3.24 -12.87
N LEU A 162 -7.13 -2.62 -11.99
CA LEU A 162 -6.41 -1.38 -12.22
C LEU A 162 -4.92 -1.69 -12.37
N LEU A 163 -4.47 -1.82 -13.62
CA LEU A 163 -3.11 -2.26 -13.94
C LEU A 163 -2.16 -1.07 -14.04
N ILE A 164 -1.66 -0.62 -12.89
CA ILE A 164 -0.75 0.53 -12.74
C ILE A 164 0.72 0.06 -12.77
N GLY A 165 1.00 -1.14 -12.25
CA GLY A 165 2.33 -1.71 -12.13
C GLY A 165 3.02 -1.96 -13.48
N ALA A 166 4.02 -1.14 -13.79
CA ALA A 166 4.90 -1.30 -14.95
C ALA A 166 6.34 -0.90 -14.57
N LYS A 167 7.34 -1.46 -15.26
CA LYS A 167 8.74 -1.10 -15.03
C LYS A 167 9.00 0.31 -15.56
N PRO A 168 9.60 1.24 -14.77
CA PRO A 168 9.99 2.54 -15.28
C PRO A 168 11.17 2.42 -16.27
N ARG A 169 11.28 3.38 -17.20
CA ARG A 169 12.38 3.42 -18.17
C ARG A 169 13.71 3.68 -17.46
N GLY A 170 14.66 2.75 -17.58
CA GLY A 170 16.01 2.91 -17.04
C GLY A 170 16.89 3.85 -17.87
N PRO A 171 17.99 4.39 -17.31
CA PRO A 171 18.99 5.14 -18.07
C PRO A 171 19.58 4.25 -19.17
N GLY A 172 19.72 4.79 -20.38
CA GLY A 172 20.19 4.04 -21.56
C GLY A 172 19.24 2.94 -22.06
N MET A 173 18.03 2.80 -21.50
CA MET A 173 17.09 1.76 -21.93
C MET A 173 16.41 2.13 -23.25
N GLU A 174 16.57 1.27 -24.24
CA GLU A 174 15.87 1.36 -25.51
C GLU A 174 14.36 1.19 -25.37
N ARG A 175 13.60 1.89 -26.22
CA ARG A 175 12.13 1.85 -26.18
C ARG A 175 11.59 0.43 -26.42
N ALA A 176 12.22 -0.33 -27.32
CA ALA A 176 11.85 -1.71 -27.61
C ALA A 176 12.05 -2.66 -26.42
N ALA A 177 13.12 -2.46 -25.63
CA ALA A 177 13.37 -3.27 -24.43
C ALA A 177 12.34 -2.97 -23.32
N LEU A 178 11.93 -1.71 -23.16
CA LEU A 178 10.86 -1.33 -22.24
C LEU A 178 9.51 -1.94 -22.65
N LEU A 179 9.18 -1.90 -23.94
CA LEU A 179 7.98 -2.50 -24.52
C LEU A 179 7.93 -4.02 -24.26
N ASP A 180 9.03 -4.73 -24.49
CA ASP A 180 9.07 -6.18 -24.29
C ASP A 180 8.91 -6.58 -22.82
N ILE A 181 9.61 -5.92 -21.90
CA ILE A 181 9.53 -6.22 -20.46
C ILE A 181 8.12 -5.94 -19.92
N ASN A 182 7.55 -4.76 -20.21
CA ASN A 182 6.21 -4.43 -19.71
C ASN A 182 5.13 -5.23 -20.45
N GLY A 183 5.34 -5.56 -21.72
CA GLY A 183 4.47 -6.47 -22.49
C GLY A 183 4.38 -7.86 -21.87
N GLN A 184 5.49 -8.44 -21.40
CA GLN A 184 5.49 -9.74 -20.70
C GLN A 184 4.69 -9.68 -19.39
N ILE A 185 4.82 -8.60 -18.61
CA ILE A 185 4.04 -8.39 -17.37
C ILE A 185 2.54 -8.36 -17.66
N PHE A 186 2.11 -7.58 -18.66
CA PHE A 186 0.69 -7.49 -19.02
C PHE A 186 0.14 -8.75 -19.68
N VAL A 187 0.96 -9.53 -20.40
CA VAL A 187 0.56 -10.85 -20.94
C VAL A 187 0.26 -11.82 -19.80
N GLU A 188 1.10 -11.90 -18.77
CA GLU A 188 0.85 -12.81 -17.65
C GLU A 188 -0.33 -12.35 -16.79
N GLN A 189 -0.42 -11.06 -16.50
CA GLN A 189 -1.60 -10.48 -15.82
C GLN A 189 -2.89 -10.72 -16.62
N GLY A 190 -2.85 -10.63 -17.95
CA GLY A 190 -4.00 -10.91 -18.83
C GLY A 190 -4.44 -12.38 -18.81
N LYS A 191 -3.50 -13.33 -18.75
CA LYS A 191 -3.83 -14.76 -18.55
C LYS A 191 -4.49 -15.01 -17.20
N ALA A 192 -3.92 -14.44 -16.13
CA ALA A 192 -4.46 -14.59 -14.79
C ALA A 192 -5.89 -14.03 -14.70
N LEU A 193 -6.13 -12.80 -15.17
CA LEU A 193 -7.48 -12.22 -15.25
C LEU A 193 -8.45 -13.14 -16.01
N ASN A 194 -8.05 -13.65 -17.18
CA ASN A 194 -8.88 -14.55 -17.98
C ASN A 194 -9.19 -15.90 -17.30
N ALA A 195 -8.29 -16.37 -16.41
CA ALA A 195 -8.42 -17.63 -15.70
C ALA A 195 -9.25 -17.53 -14.42
N VAL A 196 -9.07 -16.46 -13.62
CA VAL A 196 -9.59 -16.38 -12.24
C VAL A 196 -10.51 -15.19 -11.93
N ALA A 197 -10.56 -14.16 -12.78
CA ALA A 197 -11.39 -12.98 -12.51
C ALA A 197 -12.85 -13.18 -12.96
N SER A 198 -13.70 -12.21 -12.61
CA SER A 198 -15.09 -12.17 -13.07
C SER A 198 -15.16 -12.13 -14.60
N ARG A 199 -16.14 -12.81 -15.21
CA ARG A 199 -16.32 -12.81 -16.67
C ARG A 199 -16.65 -11.42 -17.24
N ASP A 200 -17.23 -10.55 -16.40
CA ASP A 200 -17.52 -9.15 -16.72
C ASP A 200 -16.46 -8.17 -16.18
N VAL A 201 -15.22 -8.64 -15.91
CA VAL A 201 -14.15 -7.82 -15.31
C VAL A 201 -13.82 -6.59 -16.15
N LYS A 202 -13.85 -5.42 -15.51
CA LYS A 202 -13.52 -4.13 -16.12
C LYS A 202 -12.07 -3.79 -15.86
N VAL A 203 -11.28 -3.71 -16.93
CA VAL A 203 -9.82 -3.54 -16.81
C VAL A 203 -9.36 -2.19 -17.33
N LEU A 204 -8.60 -1.46 -16.50
CA LEU A 204 -8.01 -0.16 -16.81
C LEU A 204 -6.48 -0.26 -16.73
N VAL A 205 -5.80 0.04 -17.83
CA VAL A 205 -4.32 0.02 -17.89
C VAL A 205 -3.78 1.44 -17.78
N VAL A 206 -2.92 1.66 -16.78
CA VAL A 206 -2.24 2.94 -16.54
C VAL A 206 -0.73 2.82 -16.80
N GLY A 207 -0.16 1.63 -16.58
CA GLY A 207 1.27 1.40 -16.75
C GLY A 207 1.78 1.70 -18.18
N ASN A 208 2.86 2.49 -18.27
CA ASN A 208 3.48 2.89 -19.53
C ASN A 208 4.28 1.70 -20.13
N PRO A 209 4.10 1.32 -21.41
CA PRO A 209 3.31 1.98 -22.46
C PRO A 209 1.84 1.56 -22.48
N CYS A 210 0.98 2.54 -22.21
CA CYS A 210 -0.48 2.43 -22.26
C CYS A 210 -1.06 2.53 -23.69
N VAL A 211 -0.23 2.82 -24.70
CA VAL A 211 -0.62 2.90 -26.12
C VAL A 211 -0.19 1.67 -26.90
N TRP A 212 -1.19 0.90 -27.33
CA TRP A 212 -1.24 -0.11 -28.40
C TRP A 212 0.10 -0.69 -28.91
N ASP A 213 0.80 -1.46 -28.07
CA ASP A 213 1.64 -2.54 -28.58
C ASP A 213 0.73 -3.73 -28.95
N TRP A 214 1.01 -4.41 -30.05
CA TRP A 214 0.27 -5.59 -30.50
C TRP A 214 0.32 -6.72 -29.48
N LYS A 215 1.38 -6.82 -28.67
CA LYS A 215 1.50 -7.79 -27.55
C LYS A 215 0.45 -7.55 -26.48
N ILE A 216 0.26 -6.28 -26.10
CA ILE A 216 -0.78 -5.85 -25.16
C ILE A 216 -2.15 -6.13 -25.78
N GLN A 217 -2.35 -5.82 -27.06
CA GLN A 217 -3.59 -6.14 -27.76
C GLN A 217 -3.84 -7.65 -27.90
N LEU A 218 -2.80 -8.50 -27.93
CA LEU A 218 -2.92 -9.95 -27.90
C LEU A 218 -3.40 -10.44 -26.53
N ALA A 219 -2.88 -9.88 -25.43
CA ALA A 219 -3.35 -10.16 -24.07
C ALA A 219 -4.83 -9.76 -23.91
N TRP A 220 -5.23 -8.57 -24.39
CA TRP A 220 -6.64 -8.15 -24.38
C TRP A 220 -7.54 -8.95 -25.32
N LYS A 221 -6.99 -9.47 -26.43
CA LYS A 221 -7.70 -10.47 -27.24
C LYS A 221 -7.91 -11.75 -26.44
N VAL A 222 -6.91 -12.28 -25.73
CA VAL A 222 -7.10 -13.48 -24.87
C VAL A 222 -8.26 -13.28 -23.88
N VAL A 223 -8.32 -12.12 -23.20
CA VAL A 223 -9.42 -11.78 -22.28
C VAL A 223 -10.81 -11.67 -22.97
N ARG A 224 -10.86 -11.30 -24.26
CA ARG A 224 -12.13 -11.16 -25.02
C ARG A 224 -12.49 -12.35 -25.94
N VAL A 225 -11.59 -13.31 -26.14
CA VAL A 225 -11.74 -14.40 -27.14
C VAL A 225 -12.24 -15.71 -26.52
N GLN A 226 -12.59 -15.72 -25.22
CA GLN A 226 -13.23 -16.85 -24.54
C GLN A 226 -14.74 -16.66 -24.30
N VAL A 227 -15.42 -15.95 -25.22
CA VAL A 227 -16.89 -15.86 -25.31
C VAL A 227 -17.32 -16.22 -26.73
#